data_AF-A0A1C3NCE6-F1
#
_entry.id   AF-A0A1C3NCE6-F1
#
_cell.length_a   1.000
_cell.length_b   1.000
_cell.length_c   1.000
_cell.angle_alpha   90.00
_cell.angle_beta   90.00
_cell.angle_gamma   90.00
#
_symmetry.space_group_name_H-M   'P 1'
#
loop_
_entity.id
_entity.type
_entity.pdbx_description
1 polymer ?
#
loop_
_entity_poly.entity_id
_entity_poly.type
_entity_poly.pdbx_seq_one_letter_code
_entity_poly.pdbx_strand_id
1 'polypeptide(L)'
;MLPLVCVLAGVFLLALPSQAAVLRTAVAVGVIALGGAVLLSALRPFRFAIGPDGLTVRRPGLRRTIPWTQVDALVLDQPLPHEGRPVPPRLLLVPAAGVTVGPPPAGRHPVDGRPAVELLDLGQVRDRPEEVAAVLARFAGDRFLDADGTRRAAFAVPDLALGLRGYRTDVVDRLVRRGQEALAWGGVPQRQAARDAIEQAQAAGPVVAQRGYDRRQVDEILAALGDALADDRTTDREPTL
;
A
#
# COMPACT_ATOMS: atom_id res chain seq x y z
N MET A 1 14.61 -1.00 31.78
CA MET A 1 14.53 -0.92 33.25
C MET A 1 13.45 0.07 33.70
N LEU A 2 13.53 1.35 33.33
CA LEU A 2 12.56 2.38 33.72
C LEU A 2 11.06 2.08 33.44
N PRO A 3 10.64 1.55 32.28
CA PRO A 3 9.22 1.26 32.02
C PRO A 3 8.67 0.11 32.88
N LEU A 4 9.51 -0.88 33.22
CA LEU A 4 9.16 -1.98 34.14
C LEU A 4 8.94 -1.43 35.56
N VAL A 5 9.79 -0.52 36.00
CA VAL A 5 9.68 0.16 37.30
C VAL A 5 8.39 0.98 37.38
N CYS A 6 8.00 1.67 36.32
CA CYS A 6 6.73 2.41 36.27
C CYS A 6 5.51 1.49 36.40
N VAL A 7 5.47 0.37 35.68
CA VAL A 7 4.36 -0.60 35.76
C VAL A 7 4.26 -1.20 37.16
N LEU A 8 5.38 -1.61 37.75
CA LEU A 8 5.42 -2.17 39.11
C LEU A 8 5.01 -1.12 40.16
N ALA A 9 5.44 0.13 40.01
CA ALA A 9 5.04 1.23 40.89
C ALA A 9 3.54 1.52 40.81
N GLY A 10 2.93 1.49 39.62
CA GLY A 10 1.49 1.65 39.43
C GLY A 10 0.66 0.53 40.08
N VAL A 11 1.11 -0.72 39.95
CA VAL A 11 0.48 -1.89 40.60
C VAL A 11 0.58 -1.80 42.12
N PHE A 12 1.75 -1.42 42.64
CA PHE A 12 1.94 -1.20 44.08
C PHE A 12 1.06 -0.08 44.64
N LEU A 13 0.84 0.98 43.83
CA LEU A 13 -0.03 2.10 44.19
C LEU A 13 -1.51 1.69 44.32
N LEU A 14 -1.97 0.66 43.60
CA LEU A 14 -3.34 0.13 43.68
C LEU A 14 -3.56 -0.79 44.88
N ALA A 15 -2.50 -1.34 45.47
CA ALA A 15 -2.58 -2.32 46.56
C ALA A 15 -2.72 -1.69 47.97
N LEU A 16 -2.61 -0.37 48.11
CA LEU A 16 -2.63 0.33 49.39
C LEU A 16 -4.03 0.94 49.70
N PRO A 17 -4.68 0.59 50.83
CA PRO A 17 -6.01 1.09 51.18
C PRO A 17 -5.96 2.55 51.66
N SER A 18 -6.72 3.46 51.03
CA SER A 18 -6.90 4.85 51.50
C SER A 18 -8.14 5.52 50.89
N GLN A 19 -8.71 6.52 51.60
CA GLN A 19 -10.00 7.17 51.27
C GLN A 19 -10.00 8.07 50.02
N ALA A 20 -8.86 8.37 49.41
CA ALA A 20 -8.74 9.13 48.16
C ALA A 20 -8.65 8.20 46.93
N ALA A 21 -9.53 7.20 46.87
CA ALA A 21 -9.42 6.07 45.95
C ALA A 21 -9.45 6.49 44.48
N VAL A 22 -10.41 7.34 44.08
CA VAL A 22 -10.71 7.59 42.65
C VAL A 22 -9.56 8.25 41.89
N LEU A 23 -8.96 9.32 42.45
CA LEU A 23 -7.84 10.02 41.80
C LEU A 23 -6.60 9.13 41.69
N ARG A 24 -6.35 8.30 42.71
CA ARG A 24 -5.22 7.37 42.74
C ARG A 24 -5.40 6.22 41.76
N THR A 25 -6.60 5.66 41.64
CA THR A 25 -6.91 4.63 40.64
C THR A 25 -6.71 5.17 39.23
N ALA A 26 -7.17 6.40 38.95
CA ALA A 26 -6.96 7.04 37.65
C ALA A 26 -5.47 7.24 37.33
N VAL A 27 -4.68 7.73 38.29
CA VAL A 27 -3.22 7.89 38.13
C VAL A 27 -2.52 6.54 37.92
N ALA A 28 -2.85 5.54 38.72
CA ALA A 28 -2.22 4.22 38.64
C ALA A 28 -2.55 3.50 37.32
N VAL A 29 -3.81 3.56 36.88
CA VAL A 29 -4.22 3.05 35.56
C VAL A 29 -3.48 3.80 34.45
N GLY A 30 -3.35 5.12 34.56
CA GLY A 30 -2.58 5.93 33.61
C GLY A 30 -1.10 5.50 33.52
N VAL A 31 -0.43 5.29 34.66
CA VAL A 31 0.97 4.84 34.69
C VAL A 31 1.13 3.42 34.15
N ILE A 32 0.22 2.51 34.48
CA ILE A 32 0.25 1.12 33.97
C ILE A 32 -0.01 1.10 32.46
N ALA A 33 -0.99 1.85 31.97
CA ALA A 33 -1.29 1.95 30.54
C ALA A 33 -0.11 2.54 29.75
N LEU A 34 0.51 3.62 30.28
CA LEU A 34 1.65 4.27 29.64
C LEU A 34 2.91 3.39 29.68
N GLY A 35 3.22 2.79 30.83
CA GLY A 35 4.35 1.87 30.98
C GLY A 35 4.19 0.60 30.15
N GLY A 36 2.97 0.05 30.10
CA GLY A 36 2.60 -1.08 29.26
C GLY A 36 2.71 -0.76 27.77
N ALA A 37 2.23 0.40 27.32
CA ALA A 37 2.36 0.85 25.93
C ALA A 37 3.82 1.06 25.53
N VAL A 38 4.64 1.66 26.39
CA VAL A 38 6.08 1.85 26.14
C VAL A 38 6.82 0.51 26.13
N LEU A 39 6.49 -0.42 27.03
CA LEU A 39 7.10 -1.75 27.06
C LEU A 39 6.71 -2.58 25.82
N LEU A 40 5.43 -2.54 25.41
CA LEU A 40 4.96 -3.11 24.15
C LEU A 40 5.66 -2.48 22.94
N SER A 41 5.92 -1.17 22.96
CA SER A 41 6.63 -0.47 21.89
C SER A 41 8.12 -0.85 21.83
N ALA A 42 8.76 -1.11 22.98
CA ALA A 42 10.16 -1.50 23.08
C ALA A 42 10.38 -2.97 22.67
N LEU A 43 9.37 -3.82 22.86
CA LEU A 43 9.37 -5.21 22.44
C LEU A 43 9.00 -5.40 20.96
N ARG A 44 8.63 -4.34 20.22
CA ARG A 44 8.34 -4.45 18.78
C ARG A 44 9.62 -4.39 17.94
N PRO A 45 9.99 -5.47 17.22
CA PRO A 45 11.21 -5.53 16.42
C PRO A 45 11.15 -4.65 15.17
N PHE A 46 9.95 -4.23 14.75
CA PHE A 46 9.70 -3.45 13.54
C PHE A 46 9.57 -1.96 13.85
N ARG A 47 10.37 -1.12 13.18
CA ARG A 47 10.25 0.34 13.22
C ARG A 47 10.38 0.90 11.81
N PHE A 48 9.34 1.58 11.36
CA PHE A 48 9.35 2.43 10.17
C PHE A 48 8.99 3.84 10.60
N ALA A 49 9.83 4.81 10.24
CA ALA A 49 9.56 6.23 10.50
C ALA A 49 9.93 7.05 9.27
N ILE A 50 9.09 8.04 8.98
CA ILE A 50 9.29 9.00 7.91
C ILE A 50 9.56 10.35 8.56
N GLY A 51 10.66 11.00 8.20
CA GLY A 51 11.04 12.27 8.78
C GLY A 51 11.75 13.19 7.79
N PRO A 52 12.12 14.41 8.23
CA PRO A 52 12.80 15.39 7.38
C PRO A 52 14.16 14.90 6.88
N ASP A 53 14.84 14.04 7.65
CA ASP A 53 16.18 13.54 7.30
C ASP A 53 16.14 12.31 6.37
N GLY A 54 15.00 11.63 6.26
CA GLY A 54 14.88 10.40 5.48
C GLY A 54 13.90 9.39 6.03
N LEU A 55 14.16 8.12 5.68
CA LEU A 55 13.41 6.97 6.14
C LEU A 55 14.22 6.17 7.15
N THR A 56 13.69 5.94 8.34
CA THR A 56 14.26 4.97 9.28
C THR A 56 13.55 3.64 9.13
N VAL A 57 14.29 2.60 8.71
CA VAL A 57 13.76 1.25 8.50
C VAL A 57 14.47 0.27 9.43
N ARG A 58 13.70 -0.54 10.16
CA ARG A 58 14.19 -1.62 11.01
C ARG A 58 13.42 -2.90 10.75
N ARG A 59 13.94 -3.71 9.82
CA ARG A 59 13.49 -5.09 9.51
C ARG A 59 14.69 -6.03 9.33
N PRO A 60 14.50 -7.37 9.30
CA PRO A 60 15.58 -8.29 8.91
C PRO A 60 16.15 -7.90 7.53
N GLY A 61 17.48 -7.82 7.41
CA GLY A 61 18.16 -7.41 6.17
C GLY A 61 18.23 -5.90 5.90
N LEU A 62 17.52 -5.06 6.66
CA LEU A 62 17.57 -3.60 6.51
C LEU A 62 17.29 -2.88 7.84
N ARG A 63 18.36 -2.44 8.50
CA ARG A 63 18.32 -1.74 9.80
C ARG A 63 19.14 -0.45 9.75
N ARG A 64 18.60 0.61 9.15
CA ARG A 64 19.30 1.89 9.03
C ARG A 64 18.34 3.04 8.75
N THR A 65 18.86 4.25 8.90
CA THR A 65 18.27 5.45 8.31
C THR A 65 18.79 5.62 6.88
N ILE A 66 17.88 5.80 5.94
CA ILE A 66 18.14 6.04 4.52
C ILE A 66 17.85 7.53 4.29
N PRO A 67 18.87 8.36 4.07
CA PRO A 67 18.66 9.78 3.83
C PRO A 67 17.96 10.01 2.50
N TRP A 68 17.21 11.11 2.37
CA TRP A 68 16.51 11.44 1.12
C TRP A 68 17.44 11.54 -0.10
N THR A 69 18.72 11.86 0.10
CA THR A 69 19.75 11.89 -0.96
C THR A 69 20.07 10.51 -1.55
N GLN A 70 19.76 9.43 -0.82
CA GLN A 70 19.93 8.05 -1.30
C GLN A 70 18.66 7.50 -1.97
N VAL A 71 17.57 8.30 -1.98
CA VAL A 71 16.28 7.92 -2.53
C VAL A 71 16.07 8.63 -3.85
N ASP A 72 15.94 7.86 -4.92
CA ASP A 72 15.58 8.39 -6.23
C ASP A 72 14.06 8.43 -6.38
N ALA A 73 13.41 7.31 -6.05
CA ALA A 73 11.95 7.22 -6.04
C ALA A 73 11.44 6.31 -4.90
N LEU A 74 10.24 6.61 -4.42
CA LEU A 74 9.44 5.79 -3.53
C LEU A 74 8.10 5.51 -4.17
N VAL A 75 7.69 4.25 -4.13
CA VAL A 75 6.41 3.84 -4.71
C VAL A 75 5.61 3.10 -3.66
N LEU A 76 4.42 3.60 -3.36
CA LEU A 76 3.40 2.83 -2.68
C LEU A 76 2.59 2.07 -3.73
N ASP A 77 2.74 0.75 -3.74
CA ASP A 77 2.08 -0.12 -4.72
C ASP A 77 1.28 -1.22 -4.03
N GLN A 78 0.10 -1.53 -4.58
CA GLN A 78 -0.67 -2.70 -4.18
C GLN A 78 -0.48 -3.83 -5.19
N PRO A 79 0.14 -4.96 -4.80
CA PRO A 79 0.28 -6.12 -5.67
C PRO A 79 -1.08 -6.65 -6.14
N LEU A 80 -1.05 -7.44 -7.23
CA LEU A 80 -2.23 -8.17 -7.66
C LEU A 80 -2.73 -9.09 -6.52
N PRO A 81 -4.06 -9.22 -6.34
CA PRO A 81 -4.61 -10.23 -5.46
C PRO A 81 -4.09 -11.62 -5.79
N HIS A 82 -3.91 -12.45 -4.77
CA HIS A 82 -3.53 -13.85 -4.93
C HIS A 82 -4.74 -14.72 -4.64
N GLU A 83 -5.21 -15.48 -5.65
CA GLU A 83 -6.42 -16.32 -5.54
C GLU A 83 -7.66 -15.53 -5.08
N GLY A 84 -7.79 -14.28 -5.55
CA GLY A 84 -8.89 -13.38 -5.17
C GLY A 84 -8.78 -12.84 -3.73
N ARG A 85 -7.65 -13.04 -3.05
CA ARG A 85 -7.37 -12.45 -1.73
C ARG A 85 -6.50 -11.20 -1.90
N PRO A 86 -6.88 -10.08 -1.27
CA PRO A 86 -6.06 -8.87 -1.32
C PRO A 86 -4.70 -9.14 -0.69
N VAL A 87 -3.65 -8.71 -1.40
CA VAL A 87 -2.29 -8.67 -0.88
C VAL A 87 -2.06 -7.27 -0.29
N PRO A 88 -1.44 -7.17 0.90
CA PRO A 88 -1.22 -5.86 1.52
C PRO A 88 -0.35 -4.96 0.63
N PRO A 89 -0.57 -3.63 0.66
CA PRO A 89 0.27 -2.68 -0.05
C PRO A 89 1.73 -2.78 0.41
N ARG A 90 2.66 -2.47 -0.49
CA ARG A 90 4.09 -2.48 -0.22
C ARG A 90 4.71 -1.15 -0.60
N LEU A 91 5.72 -0.74 0.17
CA LEU A 91 6.55 0.41 -0.14
C LEU A 91 7.84 -0.05 -0.82
N LEU A 92 8.03 0.40 -2.05
CA LEU A 92 9.21 0.14 -2.86
C LEU A 92 10.12 1.38 -2.88
N LEU A 93 11.43 1.17 -2.86
CA LEU A 93 12.45 2.20 -2.99
C LEU A 93 13.32 1.94 -4.20
N VAL A 94 13.47 2.95 -5.07
CA VAL A 94 14.50 3.00 -6.10
C VAL A 94 15.70 3.76 -5.52
N PRO A 95 16.88 3.12 -5.40
CA PRO A 95 18.07 3.80 -4.92
C PRO A 95 18.53 4.89 -5.89
N ALA A 96 19.13 5.96 -5.36
CA ALA A 96 19.90 6.90 -6.16
C ALA A 96 21.04 6.17 -6.92
N ALA A 97 21.45 6.72 -8.07
CA ALA A 97 22.50 6.13 -8.89
C ALA A 97 23.78 5.87 -8.08
N GLY A 98 24.31 4.65 -8.19
CA GLY A 98 25.52 4.23 -7.46
C GLY A 98 25.30 3.89 -5.98
N VAL A 99 24.07 3.97 -5.47
CA VAL A 99 23.74 3.64 -4.07
C VAL A 99 23.16 2.23 -3.98
N THR A 100 23.72 1.41 -3.08
CA THR A 100 23.13 0.12 -2.71
C THR A 100 22.36 0.26 -1.40
N VAL A 101 21.10 -0.19 -1.41
CA VAL A 101 20.20 -0.12 -0.25
C VAL A 101 19.66 -1.50 0.07
N GLY A 102 20.12 -2.09 1.19
CA GLY A 102 19.50 -3.30 1.73
C GLY A 102 19.67 -4.55 0.86
N PRO A 103 18.69 -5.48 0.88
CA PRO A 103 18.76 -6.72 0.11
C PRO A 103 18.60 -6.46 -1.40
N PRO A 104 18.87 -7.47 -2.25
CA PRO A 104 18.65 -7.37 -3.68
C PRO A 104 17.23 -6.87 -4.02
N PRO A 105 17.06 -6.12 -5.14
CA PRO A 105 15.76 -5.65 -5.58
C PRO A 105 14.78 -6.81 -5.76
N ALA A 106 13.62 -6.72 -5.10
CA ALA A 106 12.54 -7.72 -5.17
C ALA A 106 11.31 -7.21 -5.93
N GLY A 107 11.33 -5.95 -6.36
CA GLY A 107 10.25 -5.32 -7.11
C GLY A 107 10.76 -4.43 -8.23
N ARG A 108 9.82 -3.78 -8.92
CA ARG A 108 10.10 -2.81 -9.98
C ARG A 108 9.21 -1.58 -9.81
N HIS A 109 9.73 -0.43 -10.20
CA HIS A 109 8.96 0.79 -10.31
C HIS A 109 7.91 0.61 -11.43
N PRO A 110 6.62 0.92 -11.18
CA PRO A 110 5.52 0.53 -12.07
C PRO A 110 5.48 1.30 -13.39
N VAL A 111 6.10 2.48 -13.44
CA VAL A 111 6.05 3.35 -14.64
C VAL A 111 7.24 3.12 -15.57
N ASP A 112 8.44 2.92 -15.02
CA ASP A 112 9.70 2.92 -15.78
C ASP A 112 10.49 1.60 -15.64
N GLY A 113 9.99 0.65 -14.84
CA GLY A 113 10.56 -0.68 -14.68
C GLY A 113 11.88 -0.74 -13.90
N ARG A 114 12.36 0.38 -13.35
CA ARG A 114 13.61 0.43 -12.58
C ARG A 114 13.56 -0.54 -11.40
N PRO A 115 14.68 -1.22 -11.09
CA PRO A 115 14.72 -2.17 -9.98
C PRO A 115 14.47 -1.45 -8.66
N ALA A 116 13.56 -2.00 -7.86
CA ALA A 116 13.17 -1.42 -6.58
C ALA A 116 13.35 -2.42 -5.43
N VAL A 117 13.85 -1.91 -4.32
CA VAL A 117 14.03 -2.62 -3.06
C VAL A 117 12.73 -2.49 -2.27
N GLU A 118 12.16 -3.60 -1.84
CA GLU A 118 10.99 -3.56 -0.96
C GLU A 118 11.42 -3.13 0.44
N LEU A 119 10.97 -1.95 0.87
CA LEU A 119 11.21 -1.46 2.21
C LEU A 119 10.27 -2.11 3.21
N LEU A 120 9.00 -2.25 2.84
CA LEU A 120 7.94 -2.56 3.79
C LEU A 120 6.72 -3.21 3.14
N ASP A 121 6.17 -4.20 3.85
CA ASP A 121 4.79 -4.68 3.73
C ASP A 121 3.90 -3.91 4.73
N LEU A 122 2.95 -3.11 4.23
CA LEU A 122 2.07 -2.28 5.06
C LEU A 122 1.05 -3.08 5.87
N GLY A 123 0.87 -4.38 5.60
CA GLY A 123 0.12 -5.27 6.50
C GLY A 123 0.77 -5.42 7.88
N GLN A 124 2.05 -5.07 8.01
CA GLN A 124 2.80 -5.07 9.27
C GLN A 124 2.83 -3.69 9.96
N VAL A 125 2.26 -2.66 9.32
CA VAL A 125 2.18 -1.30 9.86
C VAL A 125 0.82 -1.09 10.51
N ARG A 126 0.82 -0.33 11.62
CA ARG A 126 -0.40 -0.01 12.36
C ARG A 126 -1.19 1.12 11.69
N ASP A 127 -0.47 2.09 11.12
CA ASP A 127 -1.04 3.25 10.46
C ASP A 127 -1.70 2.82 9.14
N ARG A 128 -2.76 3.54 8.74
CA ARG A 128 -3.46 3.20 7.50
C ARG A 128 -2.59 3.52 6.28
N PRO A 129 -2.69 2.76 5.18
CA PRO A 129 -1.95 3.04 3.94
C PRO A 129 -2.12 4.49 3.46
N GLU A 130 -3.31 5.07 3.59
CA GLU A 130 -3.62 6.45 3.20
C GLU A 130 -2.89 7.48 4.07
N GLU A 131 -2.79 7.22 5.39
CA GLU A 131 -2.05 8.08 6.32
C GLU A 131 -0.54 8.03 6.00
N VAL A 132 -0.02 6.85 5.70
CA VAL A 132 1.37 6.67 5.26
C VAL A 132 1.61 7.40 3.93
N ALA A 133 0.70 7.27 2.96
CA ALA A 133 0.77 7.95 1.68
C ALA A 133 0.81 9.48 1.86
N ALA A 134 -0.05 10.04 2.70
CA ALA A 134 -0.09 11.47 2.99
C ALA A 134 1.22 11.96 3.62
N VAL A 135 1.80 11.20 4.56
CA VAL A 135 3.08 11.54 5.18
C VAL A 135 4.24 11.42 4.18
N LEU A 136 4.25 10.40 3.33
CA LEU A 136 5.25 10.23 2.28
C LEU A 136 5.17 11.37 1.26
N ALA A 137 3.99 11.73 0.79
CA ALA A 137 3.79 12.85 -0.12
C ALA A 137 4.35 14.16 0.47
N ARG A 138 4.17 14.37 1.78
CA ARG A 138 4.69 15.55 2.47
C ARG A 138 6.22 15.60 2.58
N PHE A 139 6.88 14.48 2.90
CA PHE A 139 8.32 14.48 3.17
C PHE A 139 9.21 14.09 1.99
N ALA A 140 8.74 13.18 1.13
CA ALA A 140 9.49 12.74 -0.04
C ALA A 140 9.27 13.66 -1.25
N GLY A 141 8.17 14.44 -1.26
CA GLY A 141 7.81 15.35 -2.34
C GLY A 141 7.73 14.61 -3.68
N ASP A 142 8.36 15.17 -4.71
CA ASP A 142 8.35 14.66 -6.08
C ASP A 142 8.96 13.25 -6.24
N ARG A 143 9.65 12.73 -5.22
CA ARG A 143 10.18 11.36 -5.23
C ARG A 143 9.10 10.31 -4.97
N PHE A 144 7.95 10.69 -4.43
CA PHE A 144 6.90 9.75 -4.04
C PHE A 144 5.83 9.59 -5.12
N LEU A 145 5.50 8.32 -5.40
CA LEU A 145 4.41 7.91 -6.25
C LEU A 145 3.44 7.03 -5.45
N ASP A 146 2.20 7.50 -5.28
CA ASP A 146 1.09 6.66 -4.85
C ASP A 146 0.51 5.92 -6.06
N ALA A 147 1.12 4.77 -6.40
CA ALA A 147 0.73 4.02 -7.58
C ALA A 147 -0.65 3.38 -7.41
N ASP A 148 -1.01 2.98 -6.19
CA ASP A 148 -2.34 2.43 -5.94
C ASP A 148 -3.44 3.48 -6.02
N GLY A 149 -3.26 4.61 -5.34
CA GLY A 149 -4.20 5.73 -5.40
C GLY A 149 -4.38 6.24 -6.81
N THR A 150 -3.29 6.35 -7.60
CA THR A 150 -3.37 6.79 -9.00
C THR A 150 -4.14 5.80 -9.88
N ARG A 151 -3.94 4.47 -9.72
CA ARG A 151 -4.71 3.45 -10.46
C ARG A 151 -6.20 3.51 -10.11
N ARG A 152 -6.54 3.66 -8.83
CA ARG A 152 -7.93 3.77 -8.37
C ARG A 152 -8.60 5.05 -8.88
N ALA A 153 -7.87 6.15 -8.94
CA ALA A 153 -8.35 7.40 -9.51
C ALA A 153 -8.57 7.30 -11.03
N ALA A 154 -7.71 6.55 -11.74
CA ALA A 154 -7.85 6.33 -13.18
C ALA A 154 -9.06 5.47 -13.52
N PHE A 155 -9.31 4.41 -12.74
CA PHE A 155 -10.52 3.59 -12.87
C PHE A 155 -10.82 2.87 -11.55
N ALA A 156 -11.96 3.18 -10.95
CA ALA A 156 -12.40 2.59 -9.69
C ALA A 156 -13.05 1.22 -9.94
N VAL A 157 -12.59 0.20 -9.21
CA VAL A 157 -13.11 -1.16 -9.29
C VAL A 157 -13.80 -1.48 -7.97
N PRO A 158 -15.10 -1.82 -7.97
CA PRO A 158 -15.78 -2.23 -6.75
C PRO A 158 -15.31 -3.62 -6.31
N ASP A 159 -15.58 -3.97 -5.05
CA ASP A 159 -15.29 -5.31 -4.53
C ASP A 159 -16.08 -6.37 -5.31
N LEU A 160 -15.35 -7.22 -6.01
CA LEU A 160 -15.92 -8.30 -6.81
C LEU A 160 -16.34 -9.47 -5.91
N ALA A 161 -17.59 -9.89 -6.04
CA ALA A 161 -18.10 -11.04 -5.31
C ALA A 161 -17.49 -12.34 -5.84
N LEU A 162 -17.11 -13.24 -4.93
CA LEU A 162 -16.69 -14.59 -5.28
C LEU A 162 -17.91 -15.53 -5.33
N GLY A 163 -18.00 -16.32 -6.41
CA GLY A 163 -19.06 -17.29 -6.64
C GLY A 163 -18.56 -18.61 -7.19
N LEU A 164 -19.46 -19.60 -7.22
CA LEU A 164 -19.22 -20.86 -7.92
C LEU A 164 -19.29 -20.64 -9.42
N ARG A 165 -18.39 -21.27 -10.18
CA ARG A 165 -18.32 -21.13 -11.64
C ARG A 165 -18.20 -19.66 -12.08
N GLY A 166 -17.38 -18.91 -11.36
CA GLY A 166 -17.00 -17.55 -11.70
C GLY A 166 -15.80 -17.50 -12.65
N TYR A 167 -15.50 -16.32 -13.17
CA TYR A 167 -14.28 -16.11 -13.96
C TYR A 167 -13.04 -16.20 -13.08
N ARG A 168 -11.96 -16.75 -13.64
CA ARG A 168 -10.67 -16.87 -12.97
C ARG A 168 -10.17 -15.51 -12.48
N THR A 169 -9.99 -15.39 -11.18
CA THR A 169 -9.60 -14.14 -10.52
C THR A 169 -8.29 -13.60 -11.06
N ASP A 170 -7.28 -14.46 -11.24
CA ASP A 170 -5.98 -14.07 -11.76
C ASP A 170 -6.02 -13.49 -13.17
N VAL A 171 -6.95 -13.97 -14.03
CA VAL A 171 -7.14 -13.44 -15.38
C VAL A 171 -7.78 -12.07 -15.33
N VAL A 172 -8.86 -11.94 -14.54
CA VAL A 172 -9.60 -10.67 -14.38
C VAL A 172 -8.70 -9.61 -13.75
N ASP A 173 -8.02 -9.93 -12.64
CA ASP A 173 -7.15 -8.99 -11.92
C ASP A 173 -6.04 -8.45 -12.84
N ARG A 174 -5.47 -9.30 -13.73
CA ARG A 174 -4.48 -8.88 -14.73
C ARG A 174 -5.05 -7.94 -15.79
N LEU A 175 -6.24 -8.23 -16.31
CA LEU A 175 -6.89 -7.39 -17.32
C LEU A 175 -7.23 -6.01 -16.73
N VAL A 176 -7.86 -6.00 -15.56
CA VAL A 176 -8.19 -4.78 -14.82
C VAL A 176 -6.94 -3.97 -14.51
N ARG A 177 -5.88 -4.61 -14.02
CA ARG A 177 -4.60 -3.94 -13.74
C ARG A 177 -4.01 -3.29 -14.98
N ARG A 178 -3.96 -4.03 -16.09
CA ARG A 178 -3.42 -3.52 -17.36
C ARG A 178 -4.22 -2.31 -17.87
N GLY A 179 -5.55 -2.35 -17.77
CA GLY A 179 -6.39 -1.21 -18.15
C GLY A 179 -6.19 0.00 -17.24
N GLN A 180 -6.16 -0.20 -15.91
CA GLN A 180 -5.86 0.86 -14.94
C GLN A 180 -4.49 1.51 -15.20
N GLU A 181 -3.45 0.71 -15.48
CA GLU A 181 -2.12 1.22 -15.80
C GLU A 181 -2.10 1.99 -17.12
N ALA A 182 -2.78 1.49 -18.15
CA ALA A 182 -2.89 2.19 -19.42
C ALA A 182 -3.63 3.53 -19.31
N LEU A 183 -4.63 3.62 -18.42
CA LEU A 183 -5.32 4.89 -18.12
C LEU A 183 -4.46 5.84 -17.29
N ALA A 184 -3.77 5.32 -16.27
CA ALA A 184 -3.00 6.12 -15.31
C ALA A 184 -1.71 6.71 -15.89
N TRP A 185 -0.98 5.94 -16.70
CA TRP A 185 0.34 6.33 -17.23
C TRP A 185 0.57 5.94 -18.69
N GLY A 186 -0.36 5.24 -19.32
CA GLY A 186 -0.25 4.83 -20.72
C GLY A 186 -0.59 5.95 -21.70
N GLY A 187 0.08 5.94 -22.86
CA GLY A 187 -0.33 6.72 -24.03
C GLY A 187 -1.34 5.96 -24.90
N VAL A 188 -1.68 6.55 -26.04
CA VAL A 188 -2.64 5.98 -27.01
C VAL A 188 -2.33 4.52 -27.37
N PRO A 189 -1.07 4.12 -27.68
CA PRO A 189 -0.78 2.74 -28.03
C PRO A 189 -1.02 1.76 -26.87
N GLN A 190 -0.69 2.15 -25.64
CA GLN A 190 -0.89 1.32 -24.46
C GLN A 190 -2.37 1.16 -24.13
N ARG A 191 -3.16 2.22 -24.30
CA ARG A 191 -4.61 2.18 -24.13
C ARG A 191 -5.28 1.28 -25.15
N GLN A 192 -4.92 1.42 -26.43
CA GLN A 192 -5.42 0.53 -27.47
C GLN A 192 -5.05 -0.93 -27.19
N ALA A 193 -3.78 -1.21 -26.84
CA ALA A 193 -3.35 -2.57 -26.55
C ALA A 193 -3.98 -3.16 -25.28
N ALA A 194 -4.41 -2.34 -24.31
CA ALA A 194 -5.18 -2.79 -23.16
C ALA A 194 -6.62 -3.09 -23.53
N ARG A 195 -7.23 -2.23 -24.36
CA ARG A 195 -8.58 -2.41 -24.89
C ARG A 195 -8.69 -3.68 -25.73
N ASP A 196 -7.79 -3.89 -26.69
CA ASP A 196 -7.75 -5.08 -27.53
C ASP A 196 -7.68 -6.37 -26.70
N ALA A 197 -6.89 -6.35 -25.62
CA ALA A 197 -6.78 -7.49 -24.71
C ALA A 197 -8.08 -7.79 -23.96
N ILE A 198 -8.84 -6.77 -23.57
CA ILE A 198 -10.15 -6.91 -22.93
C ILE A 198 -11.16 -7.45 -23.94
N GLU A 199 -11.24 -6.87 -25.13
CA GLU A 199 -12.16 -7.30 -26.19
C GLU A 199 -11.88 -8.76 -26.60
N GLN A 200 -10.60 -9.13 -26.74
CA GLN A 200 -10.21 -10.50 -27.04
C GLN A 200 -10.62 -11.47 -25.92
N ALA A 201 -10.46 -11.08 -24.65
CA ALA A 201 -10.86 -11.91 -23.52
C ALA A 201 -12.38 -12.10 -23.43
N GLN A 202 -13.15 -11.05 -23.72
CA GLN A 202 -14.61 -11.11 -23.78
C GLN A 202 -15.09 -11.98 -24.95
N ALA A 203 -14.50 -11.83 -26.14
CA ALA A 203 -14.85 -12.62 -27.32
C ALA A 203 -14.55 -14.12 -27.16
N ALA A 204 -13.43 -14.45 -26.51
CA ALA A 204 -13.08 -15.84 -26.21
C ALA A 204 -13.90 -16.44 -25.05
N GLY A 205 -14.51 -15.60 -24.21
CA GLY A 205 -15.11 -15.98 -22.94
C GLY A 205 -14.03 -16.24 -21.88
N PRO A 206 -13.92 -15.44 -20.81
CA PRO A 206 -12.90 -15.65 -19.79
C PRO A 206 -13.02 -17.03 -19.15
N VAL A 207 -11.87 -17.64 -18.83
CA VAL A 207 -11.82 -19.00 -18.30
C VAL A 207 -12.59 -19.10 -16.99
N VAL A 208 -13.53 -20.04 -16.92
CA VAL A 208 -14.34 -20.30 -15.73
C VAL A 208 -13.58 -21.23 -14.77
N ALA A 209 -13.52 -20.85 -13.50
CA ALA A 209 -12.99 -21.68 -12.42
C ALA A 209 -14.10 -22.18 -11.50
N GLN A 210 -13.84 -23.23 -10.71
CA GLN A 210 -14.81 -23.72 -9.73
C GLN A 210 -15.23 -22.64 -8.73
N ARG A 211 -14.27 -21.77 -8.35
CA ARG A 211 -14.48 -20.56 -7.56
C ARG A 211 -13.81 -19.40 -8.30
N GLY A 212 -14.55 -18.33 -8.55
CA GLY A 212 -14.07 -17.17 -9.28
C GLY A 212 -14.95 -15.94 -9.04
N TYR A 213 -14.63 -14.84 -9.71
CA TYR A 213 -15.48 -13.64 -9.63
C TYR A 213 -16.81 -13.84 -10.34
N ASP A 214 -17.85 -13.18 -9.84
CA ASP A 214 -19.16 -13.14 -10.47
C ASP A 214 -19.06 -12.67 -11.92
N ARG A 215 -19.63 -13.46 -12.84
CA ARG A 215 -19.47 -13.24 -14.28
C ARG A 215 -20.11 -11.92 -14.71
N ARG A 216 -21.31 -11.63 -14.20
CA ARG A 216 -22.06 -10.42 -14.55
C ARG A 216 -21.31 -9.16 -14.10
N GLN A 217 -20.81 -9.15 -12.87
CA GLN A 217 -20.00 -8.03 -12.37
C GLN A 217 -18.73 -7.82 -13.19
N VAL A 218 -18.03 -8.89 -13.55
CA VAL A 218 -16.82 -8.81 -14.35
C VAL A 218 -17.13 -8.29 -15.76
N ASP A 219 -18.18 -8.80 -16.41
CA ASP A 219 -18.56 -8.35 -17.76
C ASP A 219 -18.91 -6.86 -17.76
N GLU A 220 -19.66 -6.39 -16.76
CA GLU A 220 -19.99 -4.96 -16.58
C GLU A 220 -18.72 -4.11 -16.41
N ILE A 221 -17.78 -4.55 -15.58
CA ILE A 221 -16.54 -3.82 -15.32
C ILE A 221 -15.60 -3.81 -16.53
N LEU A 222 -15.46 -4.95 -17.22
CA LEU A 222 -14.61 -5.04 -18.41
C LEU A 222 -15.18 -4.20 -19.56
N ALA A 223 -16.51 -4.15 -19.71
CA ALA A 223 -17.15 -3.24 -20.67
C ALA A 223 -16.87 -1.77 -20.32
N ALA A 224 -17.12 -1.36 -19.07
CA ALA A 224 -16.86 0.02 -18.63
C ALA A 224 -15.37 0.42 -18.76
N LEU A 225 -14.45 -0.51 -18.50
CA LEU A 225 -13.02 -0.29 -18.67
C LEU A 225 -12.64 -0.16 -20.15
N GLY A 226 -13.22 -0.98 -21.03
CA GLY A 226 -13.06 -0.86 -22.48
C GLY A 226 -13.52 0.49 -23.01
N ASP A 227 -14.69 0.97 -22.55
CA ASP A 227 -15.22 2.29 -22.90
C ASP A 227 -14.30 3.42 -22.40
N ALA A 228 -13.81 3.33 -21.16
CA ALA A 228 -12.88 4.31 -20.60
C ALA A 228 -11.55 4.37 -21.37
N LEU A 229 -11.05 3.23 -21.86
CA LEU A 229 -9.84 3.16 -22.67
C LEU A 229 -10.03 3.73 -24.08
N ALA A 230 -11.27 3.74 -24.58
CA ALA A 230 -11.63 4.32 -25.87
C ALA A 230 -11.84 5.83 -25.83
N ASP A 231 -12.12 6.41 -24.66
CA ASP A 231 -12.37 7.85 -24.52
C ASP A 231 -11.06 8.65 -24.66
N ASP A 232 -10.97 9.45 -25.73
CA ASP A 232 -9.75 10.15 -26.16
C ASP A 232 -9.55 11.52 -25.48
N ARG A 233 -10.27 11.78 -24.37
CA ARG A 233 -10.32 13.08 -23.67
C ARG A 233 -9.01 13.55 -23.03
N THR A 234 -7.89 12.90 -23.29
CA THR A 234 -6.56 13.33 -22.80
C THR A 234 -5.80 14.26 -23.75
N THR A 235 -6.38 14.67 -24.88
CA THR A 235 -5.72 15.59 -25.84
C THR A 235 -6.50 16.88 -26.14
N ASP A 236 -7.34 17.34 -25.20
CA ASP A 236 -8.01 18.65 -25.33
C ASP A 236 -7.68 19.54 -24.11
N ARG A 237 -6.39 19.81 -23.93
CA ARG A 237 -5.92 21.02 -23.24
C ARG A 237 -5.51 22.00 -24.34
N GLU A 238 -6.45 22.84 -24.76
CA GLU A 238 -6.14 24.03 -25.55
C GLU A 238 -5.05 24.83 -24.82
N PRO A 239 -3.95 25.22 -25.50
CA PRO A 239 -3.07 26.25 -24.98
C PRO A 239 -3.81 27.58 -25.12
N THR A 240 -4.33 28.10 -24.02
CA THR A 240 -4.71 29.53 -23.94
C THR A 240 -3.49 30.37 -24.28
N LEU A 241 -3.56 31.04 -25.44
CA LEU A 241 -2.70 32.18 -25.82
C LEU A 241 -3.06 33.41 -25.00
#